data_AF-A0A1G0H6Q3-F1
#
_entry.id   AF-A0A1G0H6Q3-F1
#
_cell.length_a   1.000
_cell.length_b   1.000
_cell.length_c   1.000
_cell.angle_alpha   90.00
_cell.angle_beta   90.00
_cell.angle_gamma   90.00
#
_symmetry.space_group_name_H-M   'P 1'
#
loop_
_entity.id
_entity.type
_entity.pdbx_description
1 polymer ?
#
loop_
_entity_poly.entity_id
_entity_poly.type
_entity_poly.pdbx_seq_one_letter_code
_entity_poly.pdbx_strand_id
1 'polypeptide(L)'
;MSSIGRLVNGVAAPYNFAILEVYKEAWHKVKGFKAVLWGGFIIYVLIAIALLLLTKLVGFLSLTAFGENSTQSIVAVANGIVTLAKYPLYAGLLMMGIKHVASQTVRSSMVIDYYRKMWHIIGAGVVAVVVVCIFAILSAVLLGLAKGEIGAVLRCIYSLLGGVFAVISIYLVLCYKFVLALAAEKDMGIWHTLEVSRKAVTQHWFKIFFTVVGWMIIVLISCIPAFLGLIWTLPWSYCIYGVLYRTIFGVEPPSTTIH
;
A
#
# COMPACT_ATOMS: atom_id res chain seq x y z
N MET A 1 11.94 -8.23 -23.25
CA MET A 1 10.72 -8.85 -22.67
C MET A 1 11.03 -9.20 -21.22
N SER A 2 10.36 -8.58 -20.25
CA SER A 2 10.53 -8.96 -18.85
C SER A 2 10.01 -10.38 -18.66
N SER A 3 10.74 -11.21 -17.92
CA SER A 3 10.27 -12.53 -17.49
C SER A 3 8.99 -12.36 -16.68
N ILE A 4 7.92 -13.08 -17.05
CA ILE A 4 6.69 -13.11 -16.24
C ILE A 4 7.04 -13.78 -14.92
N GLY A 5 6.79 -13.09 -13.80
CA GLY A 5 7.07 -13.60 -12.47
C GLY A 5 6.26 -14.87 -12.17
N ARG A 6 6.81 -15.73 -11.33
CA ARG A 6 6.11 -16.91 -10.79
C ARG A 6 6.54 -17.10 -9.34
N LEU A 7 5.62 -17.59 -8.52
CA LEU A 7 5.95 -18.09 -7.19
C LEU A 7 6.36 -19.56 -7.31
N VAL A 8 7.57 -19.89 -6.87
CA VAL A 8 8.06 -21.28 -6.75
C VAL A 8 8.17 -21.59 -5.27
N ASN A 9 7.35 -22.51 -4.77
CA ASN A 9 7.29 -22.89 -3.35
C ASN A 9 7.14 -21.70 -2.38
N GLY A 10 6.35 -20.69 -2.77
CA GLY A 10 6.14 -19.49 -1.95
C GLY A 10 7.33 -18.53 -1.90
N VAL A 11 8.23 -18.59 -2.88
CA VAL A 11 9.29 -17.60 -3.08
C VAL A 11 9.18 -17.04 -4.50
N ALA A 12 9.33 -15.73 -4.65
CA ALA A 12 9.39 -15.11 -5.98
C ALA A 12 10.61 -15.63 -6.74
N ALA A 13 10.37 -16.23 -7.91
CA ALA A 13 11.43 -16.63 -8.81
C ALA A 13 12.34 -15.43 -9.17
N PRO A 14 13.62 -15.65 -9.49
CA PRO A 14 14.50 -14.58 -9.94
C PRO A 14 13.84 -13.83 -11.12
N TYR A 15 13.67 -12.53 -10.96
CA TYR A 15 13.09 -11.65 -11.97
C TYR A 15 14.03 -10.50 -12.25
N ASN A 16 13.90 -9.86 -13.41
CA ASN A 16 14.65 -8.65 -13.71
C ASN A 16 13.80 -7.69 -14.56
N PHE A 17 13.94 -6.39 -14.34
CA PHE A 17 13.26 -5.38 -15.12
C PHE A 17 14.10 -4.10 -15.27
N ALA A 18 13.74 -3.30 -16.26
CA ALA A 18 14.26 -1.95 -16.47
C ALA A 18 13.18 -0.94 -16.05
N ILE A 19 13.56 0.07 -15.28
CA ILE A 19 12.63 1.07 -14.70
C ILE A 19 11.85 1.78 -15.81
N LEU A 20 12.55 2.20 -16.86
CA LEU A 20 11.93 2.90 -17.99
C LEU A 20 10.92 2.02 -18.73
N GLU A 21 11.20 0.72 -18.86
CA GLU A 21 10.29 -0.22 -19.52
C GLU A 21 9.02 -0.44 -18.69
N VAL A 22 9.13 -0.46 -17.35
CA VAL A 22 7.95 -0.51 -16.47
C VAL A 22 7.06 0.72 -16.69
N TYR A 23 7.65 1.92 -16.76
CA TYR A 23 6.91 3.16 -16.98
C TYR A 23 6.26 3.26 -18.35
N LYS A 24 7.00 2.89 -19.41
CA LYS A 24 6.47 2.86 -20.78
C LYS A 24 5.33 1.84 -20.90
N GLU A 25 5.53 0.62 -20.40
CA GLU A 25 4.49 -0.40 -20.45
C GLU A 25 3.24 0.06 -19.69
N ALA A 26 3.42 0.60 -18.47
CA ALA A 26 2.31 1.13 -17.70
C ALA A 26 1.56 2.22 -18.47
N TRP A 27 2.27 3.12 -19.17
CA TRP A 27 1.66 4.18 -19.98
C TRP A 27 0.79 3.62 -21.11
N HIS A 28 1.28 2.60 -21.83
CA HIS A 28 0.49 1.94 -22.87
C HIS A 28 -0.74 1.21 -22.32
N LYS A 29 -0.65 0.66 -21.11
CA LYS A 29 -1.77 -0.02 -20.44
C LYS A 29 -2.82 0.94 -19.88
N VAL A 30 -2.59 2.25 -19.79
CA VAL A 30 -3.61 3.21 -19.29
C VAL A 30 -4.84 3.30 -20.21
N LYS A 31 -4.69 3.06 -21.52
CA LYS A 31 -5.79 3.17 -22.49
C LYS A 31 -6.91 2.17 -22.15
N GLY A 32 -8.14 2.66 -22.05
CA GLY A 32 -9.31 1.84 -21.67
C GLY A 32 -9.46 1.59 -20.16
N PHE A 33 -8.43 1.85 -19.35
CA PHE A 33 -8.49 1.62 -17.90
C PHE A 33 -9.13 2.78 -17.12
N LYS A 34 -8.96 4.01 -17.61
CA LYS A 34 -9.28 5.24 -16.86
C LYS A 34 -10.70 5.27 -16.30
N ALA A 35 -11.70 5.01 -17.15
CA ALA A 35 -13.10 5.09 -16.76
C ALA A 35 -13.46 4.07 -15.67
N VAL A 36 -12.96 2.83 -15.83
CA VAL A 36 -13.18 1.75 -14.86
C VAL A 36 -12.49 2.08 -13.54
N LEU A 37 -11.24 2.55 -13.56
CA LEU A 37 -10.53 2.93 -12.36
C LEU A 37 -11.19 4.13 -11.66
N TRP A 38 -11.56 5.19 -12.39
CA TRP A 38 -12.24 6.34 -11.80
C TRP A 38 -13.60 5.96 -11.20
N GLY A 39 -14.35 5.05 -11.83
CA GLY A 39 -15.56 4.48 -11.25
C GLY A 39 -15.28 3.74 -9.93
N GLY A 40 -14.23 2.91 -9.88
CA GLY A 40 -13.79 2.26 -8.65
C GLY A 40 -13.34 3.27 -7.58
N PHE A 41 -12.65 4.33 -7.99
CA PHE A 41 -12.21 5.41 -7.09
C PHE A 41 -13.40 6.19 -6.52
N ILE A 42 -14.43 6.45 -7.32
CA ILE A 42 -15.68 7.07 -6.85
C ILE A 42 -16.34 6.18 -5.80
N ILE A 43 -16.44 4.86 -6.04
CA ILE A 43 -16.98 3.91 -5.05
C ILE A 43 -16.15 3.95 -3.76
N TYR A 44 -14.82 3.91 -3.86
CA TYR A 44 -13.92 4.05 -2.71
C TYR A 44 -14.19 5.35 -1.94
N VAL A 45 -14.28 6.48 -2.64
CA VAL A 45 -14.50 7.81 -2.03
C VAL A 45 -15.87 7.88 -1.37
N LEU A 46 -16.93 7.39 -2.01
CA LEU A 46 -18.29 7.38 -1.43
C LEU A 46 -18.34 6.57 -0.14
N ILE A 47 -17.74 5.37 -0.13
CA ILE A 47 -17.66 4.54 1.07
C ILE A 47 -16.78 5.22 2.13
N ALA A 48 -15.65 5.81 1.75
CA ALA A 48 -14.79 6.53 2.67
C ALA A 48 -15.49 7.76 3.30
N ILE A 49 -16.30 8.50 2.54
CA ILE A 49 -17.13 9.61 3.03
C ILE A 49 -18.20 9.07 3.98
N ALA A 50 -18.91 8.00 3.63
CA ALA A 50 -19.91 7.38 4.51
C ALA A 50 -19.30 6.96 5.86
N LEU A 51 -18.11 6.33 5.83
CA LEU A 51 -17.38 5.95 7.05
C LEU A 51 -16.91 7.17 7.86
N LEU A 52 -16.49 8.25 7.19
CA LEU A 52 -16.13 9.51 7.86
C LEU A 52 -17.34 10.18 8.52
N LEU A 53 -18.48 10.22 7.84
CA LEU A 53 -19.72 10.76 8.41
C LEU A 53 -20.17 9.94 9.63
N LEU A 54 -19.97 8.63 9.59
CA LEU A 54 -20.25 7.75 10.72
C LEU A 54 -19.40 8.09 11.95
N THR A 55 -18.09 8.39 11.79
CA THR A 55 -17.27 8.79 12.95
C THR A 55 -17.64 10.17 13.47
N LYS A 56 -18.09 11.09 12.61
CA LYS A 56 -18.63 12.39 13.04
C LYS A 56 -19.96 12.25 13.79
N LEU A 57 -20.84 11.35 13.32
CA LEU A 57 -22.08 11.02 14.02
C LEU A 57 -21.79 10.41 15.40
N VAL A 58 -20.88 9.44 15.48
CA VAL A 58 -20.44 8.86 16.76
C VAL A 58 -19.88 9.94 17.69
N GLY A 59 -19.05 10.85 17.18
CA GLY A 59 -18.49 11.94 17.97
C GLY A 59 -19.53 12.94 18.47
N PHE A 60 -20.53 13.27 17.64
CA PHE A 60 -21.64 14.13 18.05
C PHE A 60 -22.47 13.48 19.16
N LEU A 61 -22.86 12.21 18.98
CA LEU A 61 -23.62 11.46 19.98
C LEU A 61 -22.84 11.23 21.27
N SER A 62 -21.53 10.99 21.18
CA SER A 62 -20.71 10.81 22.37
C SER A 62 -20.51 12.10 23.16
N LEU A 63 -20.47 13.26 22.47
CA LEU A 63 -20.30 14.55 23.12
C LEU A 63 -21.51 14.89 23.99
N THR A 64 -22.71 14.67 23.45
CA THR A 64 -23.97 14.92 24.17
C THR A 64 -24.19 13.94 25.32
N ALA A 65 -23.74 12.69 25.18
CA ALA A 65 -23.96 11.64 26.18
C ALA A 65 -22.88 11.58 27.28
N PHE A 66 -21.61 11.84 26.93
CA PHE A 66 -20.45 11.51 27.80
C PHE A 66 -19.47 12.68 28.02
N GLY A 67 -19.72 13.85 27.42
CA GLY A 67 -18.85 15.02 27.52
C GLY A 67 -17.56 14.93 26.69
N GLU A 68 -16.75 15.98 26.76
CA GLU A 68 -15.61 16.20 25.84
C GLU A 68 -14.47 15.18 26.02
N ASN A 69 -14.07 14.89 27.27
CA ASN A 69 -12.95 13.99 27.57
C ASN A 69 -13.19 12.56 27.06
N SER A 70 -14.40 12.02 27.28
CA SER A 70 -14.78 10.68 26.84
C SER A 70 -14.94 10.60 25.32
N THR A 71 -15.42 11.67 24.69
CA THR A 71 -15.64 11.76 23.24
C THR A 71 -14.35 11.56 22.46
N GLN A 72 -13.24 12.18 22.89
CA GLN A 72 -11.96 12.04 22.20
C GLN A 72 -11.52 10.57 22.12
N SER A 73 -11.64 9.83 23.22
CA SER A 73 -11.28 8.41 23.29
C SER A 73 -12.20 7.54 22.41
N ILE A 74 -13.51 7.77 22.47
CA ILE A 74 -14.51 7.03 21.66
C ILE A 74 -14.27 7.26 20.17
N VAL A 75 -14.07 8.52 19.76
CA VAL A 75 -13.81 8.89 18.37
C VAL A 75 -12.47 8.33 17.89
N ALA A 76 -11.45 8.26 18.74
CA ALA A 76 -10.17 7.64 18.39
C ALA A 76 -10.33 6.15 18.06
N VAL A 77 -11.08 5.40 18.88
CA VAL A 77 -11.37 3.98 18.61
C VAL A 77 -12.17 3.83 17.31
N ALA A 78 -13.20 4.66 17.10
CA ALA A 78 -13.99 4.65 15.86
C ALA A 78 -13.14 4.92 14.61
N ASN A 79 -12.20 5.88 14.68
CA ASN A 79 -11.27 6.17 13.59
C ASN A 79 -10.31 5.00 13.30
N GLY A 80 -9.87 4.28 14.34
CA GLY A 80 -9.08 3.06 14.19
C GLY A 80 -9.83 1.99 13.39
N ILE A 81 -11.08 1.70 13.77
CA ILE A 81 -11.94 0.73 13.09
C ILE A 81 -12.17 1.15 11.62
N VAL A 82 -12.51 2.42 11.38
CA VAL A 82 -12.72 2.94 10.02
C VAL A 82 -11.45 2.88 9.17
N THR A 83 -10.27 3.06 9.77
CA THR A 83 -8.99 2.93 9.07
C THR A 83 -8.78 1.50 8.59
N LEU A 84 -9.03 0.50 9.44
CA LEU A 84 -8.91 -0.91 9.08
C LEU A 84 -9.95 -1.32 8.01
N ALA A 85 -11.18 -0.81 8.12
CA ALA A 85 -12.25 -1.08 7.16
C ALA A 85 -11.96 -0.59 5.73
N LYS A 86 -11.01 0.34 5.56
CA LYS A 86 -10.56 0.85 4.23
C LYS A 86 -9.51 -0.03 3.57
N TYR A 87 -8.82 -0.91 4.30
CA TYR A 87 -7.73 -1.72 3.74
C TYR A 87 -8.19 -2.66 2.61
N PRO A 88 -9.33 -3.36 2.73
CA PRO A 88 -9.84 -4.19 1.63
C PRO A 88 -10.23 -3.38 0.40
N LEU A 89 -10.79 -2.17 0.59
CA LEU A 89 -11.10 -1.28 -0.53
C LEU A 89 -9.83 -0.84 -1.25
N TYR A 90 -8.79 -0.46 -0.50
CA TYR A 90 -7.51 -0.08 -1.09
C TYR A 90 -6.87 -1.27 -1.81
N ALA A 91 -6.90 -2.47 -1.23
CA ALA A 91 -6.48 -3.70 -1.89
C ALA A 91 -7.27 -3.94 -3.19
N GLY A 92 -8.59 -3.71 -3.19
CA GLY A 92 -9.43 -3.80 -4.38
C GLY A 92 -8.99 -2.85 -5.50
N LEU A 93 -8.66 -1.60 -5.19
CA LEU A 93 -8.09 -0.65 -6.17
C LEU A 93 -6.74 -1.13 -6.72
N LEU A 94 -5.85 -1.65 -5.87
CA LEU A 94 -4.58 -2.23 -6.32
C LEU A 94 -4.80 -3.42 -7.26
N MET A 95 -5.75 -4.29 -6.91
CA MET A 95 -6.09 -5.47 -7.69
C MET A 95 -6.73 -5.12 -9.04
N MET A 96 -7.46 -4.01 -9.15
CA MET A 96 -7.92 -3.51 -10.45
C MET A 96 -6.75 -3.21 -11.39
N GLY A 97 -5.70 -2.56 -10.89
CA GLY A 97 -4.47 -2.29 -11.66
C GLY A 97 -3.75 -3.57 -12.08
N ILE A 98 -3.63 -4.53 -11.16
CA ILE A 98 -3.00 -5.84 -11.41
C ILE A 98 -3.76 -6.60 -12.50
N LYS A 99 -5.07 -6.78 -12.32
CA LYS A 99 -5.92 -7.53 -13.26
C LYS A 99 -5.98 -6.86 -14.63
N HIS A 100 -6.04 -5.54 -14.68
CA HIS A 100 -6.02 -4.79 -15.94
C HIS A 100 -4.73 -5.01 -16.73
N VAL A 101 -3.57 -4.93 -16.06
CA VAL A 101 -2.27 -5.15 -16.72
C VAL A 101 -2.10 -6.59 -17.19
N ALA A 102 -2.69 -7.55 -16.46
CA ALA A 102 -2.81 -8.96 -16.84
C ALA A 102 -3.85 -9.21 -17.95
N SER A 103 -4.43 -8.17 -18.54
CA SER A 103 -5.47 -8.24 -19.58
C SER A 103 -6.73 -9.02 -19.14
N GLN A 104 -7.02 -9.04 -17.84
CA GLN A 104 -8.25 -9.59 -17.30
C GLN A 104 -9.36 -8.52 -17.31
N THR A 105 -10.61 -8.96 -17.30
CA THR A 105 -11.76 -8.03 -17.26
C THR A 105 -11.85 -7.34 -15.90
N VAL A 106 -11.82 -6.01 -15.90
CA VAL A 106 -11.93 -5.21 -14.67
C VAL A 106 -13.25 -4.45 -14.68
N ARG A 107 -13.92 -4.45 -13.53
CA ARG A 107 -15.18 -3.73 -13.29
C ARG A 107 -15.00 -2.80 -12.10
N SER A 108 -15.68 -1.65 -12.08
CA SER A 108 -15.56 -0.66 -11.01
C SER A 108 -16.00 -1.19 -9.64
N SER A 109 -16.97 -2.10 -9.58
CA SER A 109 -17.44 -2.73 -8.34
C SER A 109 -16.40 -3.67 -7.71
N MET A 110 -15.36 -4.06 -8.44
CA MET A 110 -14.32 -4.98 -7.99
C MET A 110 -13.59 -4.50 -6.73
N VAL A 111 -13.62 -3.19 -6.47
CA VAL A 111 -13.08 -2.60 -5.23
C VAL A 111 -13.69 -3.24 -3.97
N ILE A 112 -14.93 -3.72 -4.05
CA ILE A 112 -15.67 -4.30 -2.94
C ILE A 112 -15.48 -5.82 -2.86
N ASP A 113 -15.15 -6.50 -3.96
CA ASP A 113 -15.08 -7.98 -4.03
C ASP A 113 -14.12 -8.58 -2.99
N TYR A 114 -13.07 -7.84 -2.64
CA TYR A 114 -12.03 -8.28 -1.70
C TYR A 114 -12.43 -8.16 -0.21
N TYR A 115 -13.62 -7.65 0.11
CA TYR A 115 -14.16 -7.72 1.48
C TYR A 115 -14.37 -9.16 1.95
N ARG A 116 -14.55 -10.13 1.05
CA ARG A 116 -14.61 -11.55 1.42
C ARG A 116 -13.31 -12.03 2.09
N LYS A 117 -12.16 -11.48 1.69
CA LYS A 117 -10.84 -11.75 2.27
C LYS A 117 -10.41 -10.67 3.27
N MET A 118 -11.36 -9.87 3.77
CA MET A 118 -11.09 -8.70 4.63
C MET A 118 -10.17 -9.03 5.81
N TRP A 119 -10.47 -10.10 6.56
CA TRP A 119 -9.68 -10.44 7.75
C TRP A 119 -8.23 -10.77 7.44
N HIS A 120 -7.97 -11.45 6.32
CA HIS A 120 -6.61 -11.76 5.88
C HIS A 120 -5.86 -10.51 5.42
N ILE A 121 -6.51 -9.64 4.63
CA ILE A 121 -5.92 -8.38 4.15
C ILE A 121 -5.63 -7.43 5.30
N ILE A 122 -6.58 -7.28 6.24
CA ILE A 122 -6.40 -6.46 7.43
C ILE A 122 -5.27 -7.02 8.30
N GLY A 123 -5.29 -8.33 8.58
CA GLY A 123 -4.24 -8.98 9.36
C GLY A 123 -2.84 -8.77 8.76
N ALA A 124 -2.69 -9.02 7.46
CA ALA A 124 -1.43 -8.79 6.75
C ALA A 124 -1.00 -7.32 6.75
N GLY A 125 -1.93 -6.39 6.49
CA GLY A 125 -1.66 -4.96 6.55
C GLY A 125 -1.24 -4.48 7.95
N VAL A 126 -1.96 -4.92 8.99
CA VAL A 126 -1.67 -4.56 10.38
C VAL A 126 -0.30 -5.10 10.80
N VAL A 127 0.00 -6.38 10.54
CA VAL A 127 1.32 -6.94 10.89
C VAL A 127 2.43 -6.19 10.14
N ALA A 128 2.24 -5.88 8.85
CA ALA A 128 3.22 -5.11 8.09
C ALA A 128 3.45 -3.71 8.68
N VAL A 129 2.38 -2.99 9.02
CA VAL A 129 2.45 -1.66 9.65
C VAL A 129 3.09 -1.74 11.02
N VAL A 130 2.73 -2.72 11.87
CA VAL A 130 3.33 -2.91 13.19
C VAL A 130 4.83 -3.15 13.08
N VAL A 131 5.28 -4.02 12.17
CA VAL A 131 6.71 -4.27 11.96
C VAL A 131 7.44 -2.99 11.52
N VAL A 132 6.87 -2.21 10.58
CA VAL A 132 7.45 -0.92 10.18
C VAL A 132 7.48 0.07 11.35
N CYS A 133 6.38 0.16 12.11
CA CYS A 133 6.25 1.07 13.25
C CYS A 133 7.25 0.75 14.37
N ILE A 134 7.56 -0.53 14.62
CA ILE A 134 8.58 -0.90 15.64
C ILE A 134 9.92 -0.23 15.31
N PHE A 135 10.40 -0.36 14.07
CA PHE A 135 11.67 0.25 13.67
C PHE A 135 11.57 1.78 13.55
N ALA A 136 10.44 2.31 13.11
CA ALA A 136 10.21 3.76 13.03
C ALA A 136 10.18 4.42 14.42
N ILE A 137 9.50 3.81 15.39
CA ILE A 137 9.43 4.30 16.77
C ILE A 137 10.81 4.17 17.43
N LEU A 138 11.50 3.04 17.25
CA LEU A 138 12.86 2.87 17.77
C LEU A 138 13.81 3.94 17.22
N SER A 139 13.74 4.22 15.92
CA SER A 139 14.46 5.34 15.30
C SER A 139 14.10 6.68 15.95
N ALA A 140 12.81 6.99 16.08
CA ALA A 140 12.35 8.26 16.64
C ALA A 140 12.76 8.45 18.11
N VAL A 141 12.70 7.39 18.92
CA VAL A 141 13.14 7.40 20.33
C VAL A 141 14.64 7.71 20.40
N LEU A 142 15.48 7.00 19.63
CA LEU A 142 16.92 7.22 19.64
C LEU A 142 17.31 8.62 19.15
N LEU A 143 16.68 9.10 18.08
CA LEU A 143 16.89 10.47 17.59
C LEU A 143 16.37 11.53 18.57
N GLY A 144 15.30 11.23 19.32
CA GLY A 144 14.78 12.09 20.39
C GLY A 144 15.77 12.19 21.55
N LEU A 145 16.31 11.05 22.01
CA LEU A 145 17.33 11.01 23.06
C LEU A 145 18.60 11.76 22.65
N ALA A 146 18.99 11.70 21.38
CA ALA A 146 20.14 12.43 20.84
C ALA A 146 20.01 13.97 20.94
N LYS A 147 18.78 14.51 21.06
CA LYS A 147 18.53 15.96 21.23
C LYS A 147 18.71 16.46 22.66
N GLY A 148 18.83 15.56 23.65
CA GLY A 148 19.02 15.95 25.05
C GLY A 148 20.38 16.58 25.33
N GLU A 149 20.52 17.15 26.53
CA GLU A 149 21.79 17.72 27.05
C GLU A 149 22.75 16.61 27.55
N ILE A 150 22.96 15.58 26.73
CA ILE A 150 23.92 14.49 26.97
C ILE A 150 25.27 14.80 26.33
N GLY A 151 26.33 14.16 26.82
CA GLY A 151 27.69 14.32 26.30
C GLY A 151 27.80 14.04 24.79
N ALA A 152 28.71 14.75 24.11
CA ALA A 152 28.82 14.75 22.64
C ALA A 152 28.94 13.35 22.03
N VAL A 153 29.74 12.47 22.65
CA VAL A 153 29.95 11.09 22.18
C VAL A 153 28.64 10.30 22.20
N LEU A 154 27.87 10.39 23.27
CA LEU A 154 26.62 9.64 23.42
C LEU A 154 25.54 10.14 22.44
N ARG A 155 25.48 11.46 22.19
CA ARG A 155 24.62 12.04 21.15
C ARG A 155 24.95 11.51 19.75
N CYS A 156 26.24 11.42 19.41
CA CYS A 156 26.67 10.84 18.14
C CYS A 156 26.22 9.38 18.01
N ILE A 157 26.39 8.56 19.06
CA ILE A 157 25.97 7.15 19.06
C ILE A 157 24.47 7.02 18.82
N TYR A 158 23.64 7.73 19.59
CA TYR A 158 22.19 7.68 19.43
C TYR A 158 21.72 8.21 18.07
N SER A 159 22.37 9.26 17.54
CA SER A 159 22.07 9.80 16.22
C SER A 159 22.35 8.78 15.11
N LEU A 160 23.51 8.12 15.15
CA LEU A 160 23.88 7.08 14.18
C LEU A 160 22.94 5.88 14.25
N LEU A 161 22.67 5.36 15.45
CA LEU A 161 21.78 4.22 15.63
C LEU A 161 20.35 4.55 15.20
N GLY A 162 19.85 5.74 15.55
CA GLY A 162 18.56 6.24 15.11
C GLY A 162 18.46 6.36 13.58
N GLY A 163 19.54 6.80 12.93
CA GLY A 163 19.67 6.85 11.47
C GLY A 163 19.64 5.46 10.82
N VAL A 164 20.34 4.47 11.38
CA VAL A 164 20.31 3.08 10.89
C VAL A 164 18.89 2.51 10.94
N PHE A 165 18.18 2.69 12.06
CA PHE A 165 16.79 2.22 12.17
C PHE A 165 15.83 2.97 11.25
N ALA A 166 16.08 4.25 10.96
CA ALA A 166 15.30 5.00 9.97
C ALA A 166 15.45 4.38 8.57
N VAL A 167 16.67 4.03 8.16
CA VAL A 167 16.94 3.37 6.86
C VAL A 167 16.27 2.00 6.80
N ILE A 168 16.34 1.22 7.88
CA ILE A 168 15.63 -0.09 7.97
C ILE A 168 14.12 0.10 7.82
N SER A 169 13.54 1.10 8.46
CA SER A 169 12.11 1.40 8.34
C SER A 169 11.72 1.74 6.90
N ILE A 170 12.47 2.62 6.23
CA ILE A 170 12.24 2.97 4.81
C ILE A 170 12.36 1.72 3.92
N TYR A 171 13.35 0.86 4.17
CA TYR A 171 13.50 -0.41 3.48
C TYR A 171 12.26 -1.31 3.65
N LEU A 172 11.72 -1.43 4.87
CA LEU A 172 10.55 -2.26 5.15
C LEU A 172 9.27 -1.72 4.52
N VAL A 173 9.08 -0.39 4.47
CA VAL A 173 7.94 0.23 3.77
C VAL A 173 7.90 -0.21 2.30
N LEU A 174 9.04 -0.29 1.64
CA LEU A 174 9.13 -0.74 0.25
C LEU A 174 8.92 -2.25 0.13
N CYS A 175 9.52 -3.03 1.04
CA CYS A 175 9.36 -4.47 1.08
C CYS A 175 7.91 -4.90 1.26
N TYR A 176 7.12 -4.16 2.04
CA TYR A 176 5.72 -4.51 2.32
C TYR A 176 4.71 -3.82 1.40
N LYS A 177 5.15 -3.08 0.39
CA LYS A 177 4.27 -2.40 -0.58
C LYS A 177 3.35 -3.36 -1.37
N PHE A 178 3.72 -4.64 -1.48
CA PHE A 178 2.94 -5.68 -2.17
C PHE A 178 2.09 -6.57 -1.25
N VAL A 179 2.18 -6.38 0.08
CA VAL A 179 1.52 -7.26 1.06
C VAL A 179 0.00 -7.28 0.88
N LEU A 180 -0.63 -6.13 0.67
CA LEU A 180 -2.09 -6.07 0.54
C LEU A 180 -2.59 -6.78 -0.72
N ALA A 181 -1.87 -6.67 -1.84
CA ALA A 181 -2.21 -7.35 -3.07
C ALA A 181 -1.95 -8.87 -2.98
N LEU A 182 -0.80 -9.26 -2.40
CA LEU A 182 -0.49 -10.68 -2.17
C LEU A 182 -1.52 -11.33 -1.23
N ALA A 183 -1.92 -10.65 -0.15
CA ALA A 183 -2.95 -11.15 0.75
C ALA A 183 -4.34 -11.26 0.08
N ALA A 184 -4.61 -10.41 -0.90
CA ALA A 184 -5.87 -10.44 -1.66
C ALA A 184 -5.89 -11.56 -2.71
N GLU A 185 -4.76 -11.88 -3.31
CA GLU A 185 -4.67 -12.84 -4.43
C GLU A 185 -4.20 -14.23 -4.01
N LYS A 186 -3.05 -14.35 -3.34
CA LYS A 186 -2.28 -15.60 -3.25
C LYS A 186 -2.72 -16.59 -2.16
N ASP A 187 -3.77 -16.27 -1.40
CA ASP A 187 -4.32 -17.10 -0.31
C ASP A 187 -3.26 -17.73 0.61
N MET A 188 -2.22 -16.95 0.90
CA MET A 188 -1.11 -17.36 1.78
C MET A 188 -1.37 -16.91 3.23
N GLY A 189 -0.76 -17.62 4.19
CA GLY A 189 -0.75 -17.17 5.58
C GLY A 189 -0.15 -15.76 5.74
N ILE A 190 -0.59 -15.04 6.78
CA ILE A 190 -0.22 -13.64 7.03
C ILE A 190 1.30 -13.46 7.04
N TRP A 191 2.02 -14.23 7.85
CA TRP A 191 3.47 -14.13 7.96
C TRP A 191 4.18 -14.47 6.65
N HIS A 192 3.73 -15.54 5.99
CA HIS A 192 4.29 -15.98 4.73
C HIS A 192 4.14 -14.91 3.65
N THR A 193 2.99 -14.23 3.59
CA THR A 193 2.72 -13.09 2.68
C THR A 193 3.76 -11.97 2.86
N LEU A 194 4.06 -11.59 4.10
CA LEU A 194 5.07 -10.57 4.40
C LEU A 194 6.47 -11.03 3.98
N GLU A 195 6.81 -12.28 4.28
CA GLU A 195 8.11 -12.85 3.95
C GLU A 195 8.34 -12.94 2.44
N VAL A 196 7.33 -13.40 1.68
CA VAL A 196 7.35 -13.44 0.20
C VAL A 196 7.58 -12.04 -0.35
N SER A 197 6.81 -11.05 0.12
CA SER A 197 6.92 -9.66 -0.32
C SER A 197 8.34 -9.12 -0.06
N ARG A 198 8.86 -9.32 1.15
CA ARG A 198 10.21 -8.87 1.54
C ARG A 198 11.29 -9.53 0.69
N LYS A 199 11.30 -10.86 0.59
CA LYS A 199 12.32 -11.60 -0.16
C LYS A 199 12.31 -11.22 -1.64
N ALA A 200 11.14 -11.05 -2.22
CA ALA A 200 11.01 -10.62 -3.61
C ALA A 200 11.63 -9.23 -3.83
N VAL A 201 11.23 -8.23 -3.04
CA VAL A 201 11.74 -6.86 -3.17
C VAL A 201 13.24 -6.78 -2.92
N THR A 202 13.78 -7.62 -2.02
CA THR A 202 15.21 -7.66 -1.68
C THR A 202 16.10 -7.97 -2.89
N GLN A 203 15.64 -8.81 -3.84
CA GLN A 203 16.43 -9.20 -5.02
C GLN A 203 16.90 -7.98 -5.82
N HIS A 204 16.03 -6.99 -5.98
CA HIS A 204 16.28 -5.77 -6.75
C HIS A 204 15.79 -4.52 -6.02
N TRP A 205 16.19 -4.35 -4.76
CA TRP A 205 15.72 -3.27 -3.90
C TRP A 205 15.94 -1.88 -4.51
N PHE A 206 17.14 -1.59 -5.01
CA PHE A 206 17.44 -0.28 -5.62
C PHE A 206 16.56 0.01 -6.83
N LYS A 207 16.27 -0.98 -7.68
CA LYS A 207 15.40 -0.78 -8.85
C LYS A 207 13.97 -0.43 -8.41
N ILE A 208 13.44 -1.13 -7.41
CA ILE A 208 12.12 -0.85 -6.85
C ILE A 208 12.10 0.52 -6.17
N PHE A 209 13.13 0.84 -5.39
CA PHE A 209 13.29 2.15 -4.75
C PHE A 209 13.23 3.29 -5.78
N PHE A 210 14.09 3.26 -6.81
CA PHE A 210 14.10 4.31 -7.84
C PHE A 210 12.82 4.33 -8.69
N THR A 211 12.16 3.18 -8.88
CA THR A 211 10.83 3.13 -9.53
C THR A 211 9.76 3.79 -8.66
N VAL A 212 9.77 3.58 -7.34
CA VAL A 212 8.80 4.22 -6.45
C VAL A 212 9.09 5.71 -6.30
N VAL A 213 10.36 6.12 -6.21
CA VAL A 213 10.76 7.53 -6.12
C VAL A 213 10.41 8.28 -7.41
N GLY A 214 10.75 7.74 -8.58
CA GLY A 214 10.41 8.38 -9.86
C GLY A 214 8.89 8.48 -10.06
N TRP A 215 8.15 7.42 -9.72
CA TRP A 215 6.70 7.44 -9.70
C TRP A 215 6.15 8.54 -8.75
N MET A 216 6.68 8.64 -7.53
CA MET A 216 6.28 9.67 -6.55
C MET A 216 6.53 11.08 -7.06
N ILE A 217 7.70 11.35 -7.65
CA ILE A 217 8.04 12.66 -8.22
C ILE A 217 7.04 13.07 -9.31
N ILE A 218 6.69 12.16 -10.22
CA ILE A 218 5.73 12.44 -11.29
C ILE A 218 4.34 12.75 -10.73
N VAL A 219 3.90 12.03 -9.69
CA VAL A 219 2.63 12.32 -9.01
C VAL A 219 2.68 13.69 -8.33
N LEU A 220 3.79 14.06 -7.67
CA LEU A 220 3.95 15.39 -7.08
C LEU A 220 3.91 16.51 -8.12
N ILE A 221 4.58 16.35 -9.26
CA ILE A 221 4.54 17.31 -10.37
C ILE A 221 3.10 17.44 -10.90
N SER A 222 2.34 16.34 -10.92
CA SER A 222 0.94 16.34 -11.39
C SER A 222 -0.01 17.12 -10.48
N CYS A 223 0.37 17.38 -9.23
CA CYS A 223 -0.41 18.21 -8.31
C CYS A 223 -0.32 19.70 -8.66
N ILE A 224 0.79 20.16 -9.28
CA ILE A 224 1.07 21.57 -9.59
C ILE A 224 -0.03 22.22 -10.46
N PRO A 225 -0.49 21.61 -11.58
CA PRO A 225 -1.54 22.19 -12.41
C PRO A 225 -2.93 21.97 -11.78
N ALA A 226 -3.16 22.51 -10.58
CA ALA A 226 -4.41 22.40 -9.83
C ALA A 226 -4.96 20.96 -9.75
N PHE A 227 -4.06 19.99 -9.52
CA PHE A 227 -4.37 18.55 -9.49
C PHE A 227 -4.90 17.94 -10.80
N LEU A 228 -4.99 18.69 -11.91
CA LEU A 228 -5.50 18.17 -13.18
C LEU A 228 -4.64 17.02 -13.71
N GLY A 229 -3.33 17.03 -13.44
CA GLY A 229 -2.43 15.95 -13.83
C GLY A 229 -2.80 14.59 -13.24
N LEU A 230 -3.46 14.56 -12.06
CA LEU A 230 -3.85 13.32 -11.38
C LEU A 230 -4.86 12.51 -12.19
N ILE A 231 -5.63 13.15 -13.07
CA ILE A 231 -6.60 12.48 -13.96
C ILE A 231 -5.90 11.42 -14.81
N TRP A 232 -4.66 11.66 -15.22
CA TRP A 232 -3.85 10.73 -16.01
C TRP A 232 -2.84 9.95 -15.17
N THR A 233 -2.23 10.59 -14.18
CA THR A 233 -1.15 9.94 -13.43
C THR A 233 -1.65 8.94 -12.40
N LEU A 234 -2.88 9.06 -11.88
CA LEU A 234 -3.47 8.01 -11.04
C LEU A 234 -3.69 6.71 -11.81
N PRO A 235 -4.40 6.66 -12.96
CA PRO A 235 -4.46 5.45 -13.78
C PRO A 235 -3.11 4.84 -14.12
N TRP A 236 -2.14 5.69 -14.47
CA TRP A 236 -0.78 5.25 -14.74
C TRP A 236 -0.11 4.63 -13.50
N SER A 237 -0.30 5.22 -12.33
CA SER A 237 0.22 4.73 -11.04
C SER A 237 -0.24 3.31 -10.72
N TYR A 238 -1.54 3.04 -10.87
CA TYR A 238 -2.09 1.70 -10.67
C TYR A 238 -1.61 0.70 -11.74
N CYS A 239 -1.36 1.17 -12.97
CA CYS A 239 -0.72 0.34 -14.00
C CYS A 239 0.75 0.02 -13.68
N ILE A 240 1.54 0.97 -13.15
CA ILE A 240 2.92 0.69 -12.68
C ILE A 240 2.88 -0.38 -11.60
N TYR A 241 1.99 -0.22 -10.62
CA TYR A 241 1.83 -1.20 -9.56
C TYR A 241 1.48 -2.58 -10.13
N GLY A 242 0.55 -2.65 -11.08
CA GLY A 242 0.19 -3.89 -11.76
C GLY A 242 1.32 -4.52 -12.58
N VAL A 243 2.11 -3.72 -13.32
CA VAL A 243 3.26 -4.19 -14.08
C VAL A 243 4.35 -4.75 -13.15
N LEU A 244 4.66 -4.03 -12.06
CA LEU A 244 5.62 -4.50 -11.06
C LEU A 244 5.13 -5.80 -10.43
N TYR A 245 3.88 -5.85 -9.97
CA TYR A 245 3.32 -7.03 -9.35
C TYR A 245 3.35 -8.25 -10.30
N ARG A 246 2.90 -8.08 -11.55
CA ARG A 246 2.92 -9.15 -12.57
C ARG A 246 4.35 -9.61 -12.89
N THR A 247 5.31 -8.69 -12.91
CA THR A 247 6.71 -9.02 -13.21
C THR A 247 7.38 -9.76 -12.04
N ILE A 248 7.04 -9.41 -10.80
CA ILE A 248 7.67 -9.95 -9.60
C ILE A 248 7.03 -11.28 -9.19
N PHE A 249 5.70 -11.34 -9.12
CA PHE A 249 4.96 -12.46 -8.53
C PHE A 249 4.20 -13.30 -9.57
N GLY A 250 3.89 -12.71 -10.72
CA GLY A 250 2.92 -13.27 -11.65
C GLY A 250 1.47 -13.07 -11.17
N VAL A 251 0.54 -13.08 -12.10
CA VAL A 251 -0.90 -12.93 -11.82
C VAL A 251 -1.59 -14.26 -12.11
N GLU A 252 -2.41 -14.72 -11.19
CA GLU A 252 -3.20 -15.94 -11.35
C GLU A 252 -4.25 -15.78 -12.45
N PRO A 253 -4.54 -16.87 -13.19
CA PRO A 253 -5.64 -16.85 -14.14
C PRO A 253 -6.95 -16.52 -13.41
N PRO A 254 -7.91 -15.87 -14.09
CA PRO A 254 -9.20 -15.59 -13.49
C PRO A 254 -9.80 -16.90 -12.98
N SER A 255 -10.25 -16.92 -11.73
CA SER A 255 -10.90 -18.08 -11.12
C SER A 255 -12.11 -18.46 -11.97
N THR A 256 -11.99 -19.57 -12.71
CA THR A 256 -13.09 -20.22 -13.43
C THR A 256 -14.01 -20.93 -12.43
N THR A 257 -14.48 -20.23 -11.40
CA THR A 257 -15.55 -20.74 -10.53
C THR A 257 -16.87 -20.45 -11.23
N ILE A 258 -17.30 -21.44 -11.99
CA ILE A 258 -18.72 -21.69 -12.25
C ILE A 258 -19.33 -22.01 -10.87
N HIS A 259 -20.34 -21.23 -10.49
CA HIS A 259 -21.18 -21.29 -9.28
C HIS A 259 -20.74 -20.46 -8.06
#